data_AF-A0A6V8KN73-F1
#
_entry.id   AF-A0A6V8KN73-F1
#
_cell.length_a   1.000
_cell.length_b   1.000
_cell.length_c   1.000
_cell.angle_alpha   90.00
_cell.angle_beta   90.00
_cell.angle_gamma   90.00
#
_symmetry.space_group_name_H-M   'P 1'
#
loop_
_entity.id
_entity.type
_entity.pdbx_description
1 polymer ?
#
loop_
_entity_poly.entity_id
_entity_poly.type
_entity_poly.pdbx_seq_one_letter_code
_entity_poly.pdbx_strand_id
1 'polypeptide(L)'
;MTDSPVRLTAEDRPDQPPVTPELEDLYRGFEKALLVPLWTRIGDLMPQHPRSKAQPHRWEWKALLDVASRSGDLVPVGRGGERRAIALANPGLGAGRTPLRPCGPPSST
;
A
#
# COMPACT_ATOMS: atom_id res chain seq x y z
N MET A 1 15.04 15.67 9.40
CA MET A 1 14.51 14.81 10.46
C MET A 1 13.76 13.69 9.79
N THR A 2 14.38 12.51 9.71
CA THR A 2 13.79 11.33 9.08
C THR A 2 12.75 10.76 10.04
N ASP A 3 11.50 10.67 9.60
CA ASP A 3 10.46 10.04 10.40
C ASP A 3 10.77 8.54 10.54
N SER A 4 10.78 8.02 11.77
CA SER A 4 10.97 6.58 11.99
C SER A 4 9.79 5.83 11.36
N PRO A 5 10.01 4.75 10.59
CA PRO A 5 8.92 3.96 10.04
C PRO A 5 8.15 3.17 11.12
N VAL A 6 8.71 3.09 12.33
CA VAL A 6 8.09 2.46 13.50
C VAL A 6 7.73 3.55 14.50
N ARG A 7 6.42 3.71 14.74
CA ARG A 7 5.86 4.55 15.81
C ARG A 7 4.99 3.67 16.71
N LEU A 8 5.25 3.70 18.01
CA LEU A 8 4.56 2.93 19.04
C LEU A 8 4.05 3.87 20.12
N THR A 9 2.75 3.83 20.39
CA THR A 9 2.11 4.58 21.48
C THR A 9 1.64 3.60 22.54
N ALA A 10 1.98 3.87 23.80
CA ALA A 10 1.38 3.16 24.93
C ALA A 10 -0.03 3.72 25.14
N GLU A 11 -1.05 2.88 24.97
CA GLU A 11 -2.44 3.27 25.13
C GLU A 11 -3.10 2.40 26.21
N ASP A 12 -3.92 3.03 27.05
CA ASP A 12 -4.70 2.30 28.06
C ASP A 12 -5.86 1.57 27.38
N ARG A 13 -5.74 0.25 27.25
CA ARG A 13 -6.73 -0.63 26.62
C ARG A 13 -6.90 -1.91 27.45
N PRO A 14 -8.11 -2.50 27.51
CA PRO A 14 -8.39 -3.68 28.35
C PRO A 14 -7.45 -4.87 28.13
N ASP A 15 -6.93 -5.04 26.92
CA ASP A 15 -6.05 -6.16 26.52
C ASP A 15 -4.56 -5.76 26.48
N GLN A 16 -4.17 -4.64 27.09
CA GLN A 16 -2.80 -4.13 27.11
C GLN A 16 -2.27 -3.91 28.53
N PRO A 17 -0.93 -3.95 28.72
CA PRO A 17 -0.34 -3.56 30.00
C PRO A 17 -0.70 -2.11 30.36
N PRO A 18 -0.81 -1.78 31.66
CA PRO A 18 -1.08 -0.42 32.10
C PRO A 18 0.01 0.53 31.60
N VAL A 19 -0.37 1.76 31.26
CA VAL A 19 0.58 2.78 30.83
C VAL A 19 1.43 3.22 32.02
N THR A 20 2.70 2.83 32.03
CA THR A 20 3.69 3.27 33.03
C THR A 20 4.90 3.93 32.33
N PRO A 21 5.68 4.77 33.03
CA PRO A 21 6.89 5.37 32.47
C PRO A 21 7.87 4.34 31.91
N GLU A 22 7.99 3.18 32.56
CA GLU A 22 8.86 2.08 32.14
C GLU A 22 8.38 1.44 30.82
N LEU A 23 7.07 1.34 30.62
CA LEU A 23 6.48 0.83 29.37
C LEU A 23 6.75 1.80 28.20
N GLU A 24 6.63 3.10 28.45
CA GLU A 24 6.96 4.11 27.43
C GLU A 24 8.45 4.09 27.06
N ASP A 25 9.34 3.95 28.04
CA ASP A 25 10.78 3.84 27.80
C ASP A 25 11.12 2.58 26.99
N LEU A 26 10.46 1.46 27.27
CA LEU A 26 10.57 0.25 26.47
C LEU A 26 10.13 0.49 25.02
N TYR A 27 9.00 1.16 24.79
CA TYR A 27 8.49 1.44 23.45
C TYR A 27 9.39 2.40 22.68
N ARG A 28 9.94 3.43 23.34
CA ARG A 28 11.01 4.28 22.77
C ARG A 28 12.25 3.47 22.39
N GLY A 29 12.60 2.45 23.17
CA GLY A 29 13.66 1.50 22.85
C GLY A 29 13.39 0.73 21.56
N PHE A 30 12.17 0.23 21.39
CA PHE A 30 11.77 -0.46 20.16
C PHE A 30 11.78 0.45 18.93
N GLU A 31 11.31 1.69 19.03
CA GLU A 31 11.37 2.65 17.92
C GLU A 31 12.82 2.91 17.46
N LYS A 32 13.74 3.13 18.41
CA LYS A 32 15.18 3.34 18.12
C LYS A 32 15.83 2.11 17.46
N ALA A 33 15.37 0.91 17.85
CA ALA A 33 15.88 -0.35 17.33
C ALA A 33 15.15 -0.83 16.06
N LEU A 34 14.17 -0.08 15.55
CA LEU A 34 13.30 -0.47 14.43
C LEU A 34 12.58 -1.82 14.67
N LEU A 35 12.26 -2.12 15.94
CA LEU A 35 11.57 -3.33 16.33
C LEU A 35 10.07 -3.06 16.47
N VAL A 36 9.25 -3.98 15.95
CA VAL A 36 7.79 -3.92 16.08
C VAL A 36 7.34 -5.07 16.99
N PRO A 37 6.95 -4.78 18.24
CA PRO A 37 6.48 -5.81 19.15
C PRO A 37 5.16 -6.41 18.69
N LEU A 38 5.09 -7.74 18.62
CA LEU A 38 3.94 -8.45 18.03
C LEU A 38 2.61 -8.13 18.71
N TRP A 39 2.59 -7.99 20.04
CA TRP A 39 1.36 -7.68 20.82
C TRP A 39 0.70 -6.36 20.42
N THR A 40 1.44 -5.44 19.81
CA THR A 40 0.88 -4.20 19.24
C THR A 40 0.23 -4.39 17.87
N ARG A 41 0.37 -5.58 17.26
CA ARG A 41 -0.03 -5.88 15.85
C ARG A 41 -0.87 -7.15 15.67
N ILE A 42 -1.20 -7.88 16.75
CA ILE A 42 -1.88 -9.19 16.67
C ILE A 42 -3.17 -9.14 15.83
N GLY A 43 -4.00 -8.11 16.00
CA GLY A 43 -5.30 -8.00 15.31
C GLY A 43 -5.22 -7.81 13.79
N ASP A 44 -4.14 -7.21 13.29
CA ASP A 44 -3.99 -6.90 11.86
C ASP A 44 -3.13 -7.92 11.12
N LEU A 45 -2.21 -8.60 11.82
CA LEU A 45 -1.25 -9.51 11.18
C LEU A 45 -1.83 -10.90 10.94
N MET A 46 -2.74 -11.37 11.80
CA MET A 46 -3.35 -12.70 11.71
C MET A 46 -4.88 -12.63 11.86
N PRO A 47 -5.61 -12.10 10.86
CA PRO A 47 -7.06 -12.12 10.89
C PRO A 47 -7.58 -13.55 10.70
N GLN A 48 -8.69 -13.90 11.35
CA GLN A 48 -9.33 -15.23 11.23
C GLN A 48 -9.77 -15.58 9.79
N HIS A 49 -9.98 -14.56 8.95
CA HIS A 49 -10.29 -14.68 7.54
C HIS A 49 -9.60 -13.54 6.76
N PRO A 50 -9.39 -13.67 5.44
CA PRO A 50 -8.76 -12.62 4.65
C PRO A 50 -9.54 -11.29 4.72
N ARG A 51 -8.88 -10.24 5.20
CA ARG A 51 -9.43 -8.86 5.22
C ARG A 51 -8.71 -8.04 4.16
N SER A 52 -9.28 -7.99 2.96
CA SER A 52 -8.71 -7.22 1.85
C SER A 52 -8.85 -5.72 2.10
N LYS A 53 -7.81 -4.96 1.78
CA LYS A 53 -7.91 -3.49 1.72
C LYS A 53 -8.66 -3.02 0.47
N ALA A 54 -8.74 -3.85 -0.57
CA ALA A 54 -9.44 -3.51 -1.80
C ALA A 54 -10.94 -3.34 -1.53
N GLN A 55 -11.51 -2.25 -2.04
CA GLN A 55 -12.93 -1.97 -1.93
C GLN A 55 -13.67 -2.50 -3.17
N PRO A 56 -14.88 -3.07 -3.03
CA PRO A 56 -15.72 -3.38 -4.19
C PRO A 56 -15.93 -2.11 -5.02
N HIS A 57 -15.56 -2.16 -6.30
CA HIS A 57 -15.65 -1.00 -7.17
C HIS A 57 -16.06 -1.41 -8.58
N ARG A 58 -16.90 -0.58 -9.22
CA ARG A 58 -17.38 -0.79 -10.59
C ARG A 58 -16.85 0.32 -11.47
N TRP A 59 -16.13 -0.04 -12.52
CA TRP A 59 -15.78 0.88 -13.59
C TRP A 59 -16.79 0.76 -14.72
N GLU A 60 -17.44 1.86 -15.06
CA GLU A 60 -18.40 1.87 -16.17
C GLU A 60 -17.68 1.91 -17.50
N TRP A 61 -18.05 0.99 -18.40
CA TRP A 61 -17.39 0.85 -19.70
C TRP A 61 -17.44 2.14 -20.53
N LYS A 62 -18.56 2.86 -20.51
CA LYS A 62 -18.70 4.13 -21.22
C LYS A 62 -17.67 5.16 -20.76
N ALA A 63 -17.51 5.34 -19.45
CA ALA A 63 -16.52 6.26 -18.89
C ALA A 63 -15.08 5.86 -19.25
N LEU A 64 -14.78 4.55 -19.25
CA LEU A 64 -13.47 4.05 -19.67
C LEU A 64 -13.20 4.35 -21.15
N LEU A 65 -14.20 4.17 -22.01
CA LEU A 65 -14.09 4.40 -23.45
C LEU A 65 -13.85 5.88 -23.78
N ASP A 66 -14.52 6.79 -23.07
CA ASP A 66 -14.35 8.23 -23.25
C ASP A 66 -12.92 8.67 -22.90
N VAL A 67 -12.37 8.15 -21.79
CA VAL A 67 -10.99 8.44 -21.38
C VAL A 67 -9.97 7.78 -22.32
N ALA A 68 -10.22 6.55 -22.78
CA ALA A 68 -9.36 5.86 -23.72
C ALA A 68 -9.30 6.57 -25.08
N SER A 69 -10.44 7.04 -25.59
CA SER A 69 -10.53 7.81 -26.84
C SER A 69 -9.71 9.09 -26.76
N ARG A 70 -9.91 9.89 -25.70
CA ARG A 70 -9.13 11.12 -25.46
C ARG A 70 -7.63 10.86 -25.33
N SER A 71 -7.24 9.75 -24.72
CA SER A 71 -5.84 9.33 -24.63
C SER A 71 -5.25 8.98 -26.00
N GLY A 72 -6.10 8.47 -26.90
CA GLY A 72 -5.79 8.20 -28.29
C GLY A 72 -5.33 9.44 -29.07
N ASP A 73 -6.02 10.56 -28.82
CA ASP A 73 -5.77 11.84 -29.51
C ASP A 73 -4.55 12.58 -28.94
N LEU A 74 -4.37 12.51 -27.62
CA LEU A 74 -3.42 13.37 -26.91
C LEU A 74 -2.04 12.72 -26.67
N VAL A 75 -1.97 11.39 -26.64
CA VAL A 75 -0.73 10.68 -26.27
C VAL A 75 -0.15 9.95 -27.48
N PRO A 76 0.96 10.45 -28.07
CA PRO A 76 1.63 9.78 -29.16
C PRO A 76 2.29 8.49 -28.67
N VAL A 77 2.15 7.42 -29.46
CA VAL A 77 2.79 6.13 -29.18
C VAL A 77 4.22 6.21 -29.70
N GLY A 78 5.24 6.15 -28.85
CA GLY A 78 6.62 6.27 -29.33
C GLY A 78 7.77 6.40 -28.33
N ARG A 79 7.54 6.55 -27.02
CA ARG A 79 8.61 6.55 -26.00
C ARG A 79 8.71 5.23 -25.24
N GLY A 80 9.02 4.13 -25.94
CA GLY A 80 9.37 2.85 -25.30
C GLY A 80 8.25 2.14 -24.51
N GLY A 81 7.00 2.61 -24.64
CA GLY A 81 5.81 1.88 -24.21
C GLY A 81 5.09 1.36 -25.44
N GLU A 82 5.23 0.06 -25.73
CA GLU A 82 4.68 -0.57 -26.94
C GLU A 82 3.13 -0.56 -26.98
N ARG A 83 2.46 -0.15 -25.88
CA ARG A 83 0.99 -0.17 -25.73
C ARG A 83 0.47 1.04 -24.94
N ARG A 84 -0.69 1.56 -25.36
CA ARG A 84 -1.52 2.49 -24.56
C ARG A 84 -2.44 1.67 -23.66
N ALA A 85 -2.10 1.57 -22.39
CA ALA A 85 -2.86 0.83 -21.38
C ALA A 85 -3.27 1.73 -20.22
N ILE A 86 -4.47 1.51 -19.68
CA ILE A 86 -5.01 2.25 -18.54
C ILE A 86 -5.22 1.24 -17.40
N ALA A 87 -4.51 1.41 -16.29
CA ALA A 87 -4.67 0.56 -15.12
C ALA A 87 -5.87 1.01 -14.28
N LEU A 88 -6.70 0.05 -13.82
CA LEU A 88 -7.80 0.32 -12.90
C LEU A 88 -7.28 0.33 -11.46
N ALA A 89 -7.18 1.53 -10.88
CA ALA A 89 -6.72 1.70 -9.51
C ALA A 89 -7.88 1.53 -8.52
N ASN A 90 -7.84 0.48 -7.72
CA ASN A 90 -8.84 0.26 -6.67
C ASN A 90 -8.71 1.32 -5.56
N PRO A 91 -9.79 2.00 -5.13
CA PRO A 91 -9.72 3.04 -4.10
C PRO A 91 -9.14 2.59 -2.76
N GLY A 92 -9.30 1.31 -2.41
CA GLY A 92 -8.79 0.72 -1.18
C GLY A 92 -7.32 0.28 -1.25
N LEU A 93 -6.73 0.29 -2.44
CA LEU A 93 -5.32 -0.04 -2.68
C LEU A 93 -4.65 1.23 -3.19
N GLY A 94 -4.15 2.08 -2.29
CA GLY A 94 -3.60 3.40 -2.60
C GLY A 94 -2.90 3.45 -3.96
N ALA A 95 -3.39 4.33 -4.85
CA ALA A 95 -2.94 4.38 -6.23
C ALA A 95 -1.45 4.77 -6.28
N GLY A 96 -0.58 3.85 -6.72
CA GLY A 96 0.82 4.21 -7.00
C GLY A 96 1.92 3.17 -6.80
N ARG A 97 1.63 1.89 -6.50
CA ARG A 97 2.69 0.89 -6.26
C ARG A 97 2.55 -0.45 -6.98
N THR A 98 1.77 -0.50 -8.05
CA THR A 98 1.85 -1.65 -8.97
C THR A 98 2.76 -1.28 -10.12
N PRO A 99 4.05 -1.69 -10.13
CA PRO A 99 4.85 -1.56 -11.33
C PRO A 99 4.17 -2.41 -12.41
N LEU A 100 3.64 -1.74 -13.45
CA LEU A 100 3.25 -2.40 -14.70
C LEU A 100 4.56 -2.90 -15.31
N ARG A 101 4.97 -4.12 -14.97
CA ARG A 101 6.17 -4.74 -15.49
C ARG A 101 5.86 -5.21 -16.91
N PRO A 102 6.48 -4.63 -17.97
CA PRO A 102 6.29 -5.15 -19.31
C PRO A 102 6.92 -6.56 -19.38
N CYS A 103 6.15 -7.56 -19.81
CA CYS A 103 6.70 -8.86 -20.21
C CYS A 103 7.41 -8.70 -21.56
N GLY A 104 8.69 -8.35 -21.53
CA GLY A 104 9.59 -8.45 -22.69
C GLY A 104 10.37 -9.76 -22.65
N PRO A 105 10.73 -10.36 -23.81
CA PRO A 105 11.61 -11.53 -23.84
C PRO A 105 12.99 -11.18 -23.26
N PRO A 106 13.72 -12.15 -22.68
CA PRO A 106 15.06 -11.90 -22.18
C PRO A 106 15.97 -11.50 -23.35
N SER A 107 16.63 -10.34 -23.22
CA SER A 107 17.66 -9.91 -24.16
C SER A 107 18.76 -10.96 -24.19
N SER A 108 18.93 -11.61 -25.34
CA SER A 108 20.05 -12.51 -25.61
C SER A 108 21.35 -11.71 -25.61
N THR A 109 22.28 -12.10 -24.74
CA THR A 109 23.70 -11.73 -24.82
C THR A 109 24.38 -12.54 -25.92
#